data_AF-A0A7C4U342-F1
#
_entry.id   AF-A0A7C4U342-F1
#
_cell.length_a   1.000
_cell.length_b   1.000
_cell.length_c   1.000
_cell.angle_alpha   90.00
_cell.angle_beta   90.00
_cell.angle_gamma   90.00
#
_symmetry.space_group_name_H-M   'P 1'
#
loop_
_entity.id
_entity.type
_entity.pdbx_description
1 polymer ?
#
loop_
_entity_poly.entity_id
_entity_poly.type
_entity_poly.pdbx_seq_one_letter_code
_entity_poly.pdbx_strand_id
1 'polypeptide(L)'
;MRSLTLKCNSFRGEFKRLRMSIWRHNKLNILRKVNHLYMSAVAALVKYNPCSVHARRGIACPFFLPGIGKQCHKPRGFCDSPEYDGWLKDVLQGKTKCFYPNRIRLFELPGAILVLYHVDKRAIIGEAKILRATSEKKMHYYWFDKFLLYPNPVGLKLLHTDSRMRELARRGKWRTMYLSQQTVEEIRELSGLEGESKERLRRELELAKEEAERRRSYFLRDSVSIPELENRKLMESGVENEILKKAEEIFSEVAKRKLLRGRSSKYMFYSSLYMAFRLSCVPKRLKEIQEMGNLNPKQFVSSVRFLMKNLEVKLPPISPKEWILRYSKNLTVSEETVQAAINLAEVMKNEKSFKNKSPLSIAATALYLTSHKVNENIKQERIAKTFGVTAVTLRNLTKLWLNRSENL
;
A
#
# COMPACT_ATOMS: atom_id res chain seq x y z
N MET A 1 -18.95 41.89 -5.05
CA MET A 1 -18.08 40.96 -5.82
C MET A 1 -16.72 40.63 -5.16
N ARG A 2 -16.51 40.84 -3.85
CA ARG A 2 -15.31 40.38 -3.12
C ARG A 2 -15.69 39.89 -1.72
N SER A 3 -16.14 38.64 -1.55
CA SER A 3 -16.31 38.07 -0.20
C SER A 3 -16.38 36.54 -0.06
N LEU A 4 -16.20 35.73 -1.11
CA LEU A 4 -16.32 34.26 -0.99
C LEU A 4 -15.14 33.44 -1.56
N THR A 5 -14.07 34.09 -2.02
CA THR A 5 -12.78 33.46 -2.37
C THR A 5 -11.92 33.05 -1.17
N LEU A 6 -12.39 33.30 0.07
CA LEU A 6 -11.58 33.17 1.29
C LEU A 6 -11.49 31.76 1.88
N LYS A 7 -12.39 30.82 1.54
CA LYS A 7 -12.34 29.45 2.11
C LYS A 7 -11.40 28.47 1.38
N CYS A 8 -10.91 28.81 0.19
CA CYS A 8 -9.88 28.03 -0.51
C CYS A 8 -8.45 28.58 -0.24
N ASN A 9 -8.34 29.89 -0.02
CA ASN A 9 -7.06 30.53 0.37
C ASN A 9 -6.59 30.14 1.78
N SER A 10 -7.47 29.70 2.69
CA SER A 10 -7.04 29.12 3.98
C SER A 10 -6.36 27.75 3.83
N PHE A 11 -6.58 27.04 2.71
CA PHE A 11 -5.96 25.74 2.40
C PHE A 11 -4.66 25.86 1.58
N ARG A 12 -4.38 27.00 0.93
CA ARG A 12 -2.99 27.33 0.51
C ARG A 12 -2.03 27.32 1.71
N GLY A 13 -2.53 27.65 2.91
CA GLY A 13 -1.82 27.49 4.18
C GLY A 13 -1.58 26.04 4.61
N GLU A 14 -2.42 25.09 4.20
CA GLU A 14 -2.21 23.66 4.51
C GLU A 14 -1.07 23.03 3.72
N PHE A 15 -0.76 23.53 2.50
CA PHE A 15 0.44 23.12 1.78
C PHE A 15 1.72 23.69 2.40
N LYS A 16 1.67 24.93 2.94
CA LYS A 16 2.73 25.48 3.81
C LYS A 16 2.86 24.69 5.13
N ARG A 17 1.74 24.20 5.69
CA ARG A 17 1.77 23.29 6.86
C ARG A 17 2.25 21.88 6.52
N LEU A 18 2.05 21.37 5.30
CA LEU A 18 2.75 20.18 4.80
C LEU A 18 4.26 20.43 4.86
N ARG A 19 4.76 21.58 4.38
CA ARG A 19 6.17 21.97 4.52
C ARG A 19 6.66 21.98 5.98
N MET A 20 5.84 22.39 6.94
CA MET A 20 6.24 22.53 8.37
C MET A 20 5.98 21.30 9.26
N SER A 21 4.95 20.48 9.01
CA SER A 21 4.70 19.24 9.78
C SER A 21 5.63 18.09 9.38
N ILE A 22 6.21 18.16 8.17
CA ILE A 22 7.21 17.22 7.64
C ILE A 22 8.54 17.26 8.42
N TRP A 23 8.78 18.26 9.27
CA TRP A 23 10.06 18.44 10.00
C TRP A 23 10.05 18.08 11.49
N ARG A 24 9.00 17.47 12.04
CA ARG A 24 9.07 16.92 13.42
C ARG A 24 9.94 15.65 13.46
N HIS A 25 11.24 15.93 13.60
CA HIS A 25 12.33 15.03 13.91
C HIS A 25 11.99 14.13 15.11
N ASN A 26 11.89 12.82 14.85
CA ASN A 26 12.44 11.75 15.70
C ASN A 26 12.05 10.34 15.20
N LYS A 27 10.94 10.19 14.47
CA LYS A 27 10.56 8.89 13.85
C LYS A 27 11.22 8.62 12.49
N LEU A 28 11.58 9.68 11.75
CA LEU A 28 12.18 9.60 10.42
C LEU A 28 13.58 8.98 10.41
N ASN A 29 14.40 9.18 11.45
CA ASN A 29 15.76 8.61 11.51
C ASN A 29 15.75 7.09 11.73
N ILE A 30 14.83 6.58 12.55
CA ILE A 30 14.65 5.13 12.76
C ILE A 30 14.08 4.47 11.49
N LEU A 31 13.08 5.10 10.87
CA LEU A 31 12.51 4.60 9.60
C LEU A 31 13.50 4.71 8.43
N ARG A 32 14.37 5.73 8.38
CA ARG A 32 15.43 5.86 7.35
C ARG A 32 16.49 4.76 7.45
N LYS A 33 17.01 4.46 8.65
CA LYS A 33 17.97 3.36 8.88
C LYS A 33 17.35 1.99 8.55
N VAL A 34 16.13 1.73 9.04
CA VAL A 34 15.42 0.48 8.73
C VAL A 34 15.10 0.37 7.24
N ASN A 35 14.73 1.45 6.55
CA ASN A 35 14.41 1.42 5.12
C ASN A 35 15.60 1.37 4.16
N HIS A 36 16.82 1.69 4.61
CA HIS A 36 18.05 1.56 3.83
C HIS A 36 18.47 0.09 3.71
N LEU A 37 18.46 -0.65 4.83
CA LEU A 37 18.73 -2.09 4.89
C LEU A 37 17.81 -2.94 3.98
N TYR A 38 16.55 -2.53 3.82
CA TYR A 38 15.60 -3.23 2.94
C TYR A 38 15.91 -3.08 1.43
N MET A 39 16.73 -2.12 1.00
CA MET A 39 17.08 -1.94 -0.43
C MET A 39 18.35 -2.68 -0.84
N SER A 40 19.21 -2.97 0.13
CA SER A 40 20.43 -3.79 -0.02
C SER A 40 20.24 -5.17 0.59
N ALA A 41 18.99 -5.55 0.85
CA ALA A 41 18.67 -6.82 1.47
C ALA A 41 18.90 -7.94 0.45
N VAL A 42 19.84 -8.80 0.78
CA VAL A 42 20.19 -9.99 -0.02
C VAL A 42 19.61 -11.26 0.60
N ALA A 43 19.21 -11.18 1.88
CA ALA A 43 18.62 -12.31 2.58
C ALA A 43 17.44 -11.92 3.48
N ALA A 44 16.62 -12.92 3.81
CA ALA A 44 15.53 -12.81 4.77
C ALA A 44 15.73 -13.85 5.89
N LEU A 45 15.88 -13.37 7.13
CA LEU A 45 15.86 -14.18 8.33
C LEU A 45 14.42 -14.50 8.73
N VAL A 46 14.12 -15.79 8.81
CA VAL A 46 12.76 -16.28 9.07
C VAL A 46 12.73 -17.24 10.24
N LYS A 47 11.68 -17.09 11.06
CA LYS A 47 11.39 -17.96 12.19
C LYS A 47 10.89 -19.32 11.70
N TYR A 48 11.59 -20.37 12.11
CA TYR A 48 11.15 -21.75 12.01
C TYR A 48 10.71 -22.25 13.38
N ASN A 49 9.41 -22.50 13.51
CA ASN A 49 8.83 -23.19 14.66
C ASN A 49 8.35 -24.57 14.19
N PRO A 50 8.99 -25.66 14.62
CA PRO A 50 8.70 -27.01 14.13
C PRO A 50 7.22 -27.39 14.27
N CYS A 51 6.65 -27.16 15.46
CA CYS A 51 5.24 -27.46 15.75
C CYS A 51 4.27 -26.64 14.88
N SER A 52 4.57 -25.36 14.66
CA SER A 52 3.74 -24.49 13.83
C SER A 52 3.80 -24.86 12.35
N VAL A 53 4.94 -25.36 11.89
CA VAL A 53 5.12 -25.85 10.52
C VAL A 53 4.42 -27.19 10.35
N HIS A 54 4.57 -28.11 11.31
CA HIS A 54 3.85 -29.39 11.33
C HIS A 54 2.32 -29.19 11.32
N ALA A 55 1.78 -28.34 12.20
CA ALA A 55 0.33 -28.07 12.28
C ALA A 55 -0.25 -27.48 10.98
N ARG A 56 0.57 -26.85 10.13
CA ARG A 56 0.12 -26.34 8.82
C ARG A 56 -0.10 -27.45 7.79
N ARG A 57 0.40 -28.67 8.04
CA ARG A 57 0.09 -29.87 7.23
C ARG A 57 -1.33 -30.41 7.49
N GLY A 58 -2.08 -29.82 8.41
CA GLY A 58 -3.45 -30.23 8.76
C GLY A 58 -3.52 -31.35 9.81
N ILE A 59 -2.37 -31.80 10.33
CA ILE A 59 -2.28 -32.83 11.35
C ILE A 59 -2.31 -32.17 12.74
N ALA A 60 -3.20 -32.64 13.61
CA ALA A 60 -3.30 -32.16 14.99
C ALA A 60 -2.13 -32.70 15.83
N CYS A 61 -1.53 -31.85 16.65
CA CYS A 61 -0.45 -32.29 17.54
C CYS A 61 -1.05 -33.09 18.71
N PRO A 62 -0.54 -34.30 19.01
CA PRO A 62 -1.05 -35.15 20.11
C PRO A 62 -0.81 -34.54 21.50
N PHE A 63 0.07 -33.54 21.62
CA PHE A 63 0.41 -32.88 22.88
C PHE A 63 -0.34 -31.56 23.12
N PHE A 64 -1.27 -31.18 22.24
CA PHE A 64 -2.13 -30.01 22.50
C PHE A 64 -3.25 -30.39 23.46
N LEU A 65 -3.47 -29.54 24.47
CA LEU A 65 -4.52 -29.77 25.45
C LEU A 65 -5.91 -29.62 24.78
N PRO A 66 -6.78 -30.65 24.86
CA PRO A 66 -8.16 -30.53 24.40
C PRO A 66 -8.88 -29.39 25.13
N GLY A 67 -9.58 -28.51 24.40
CA GLY A 67 -10.44 -27.47 24.98
C GLY A 67 -9.78 -26.14 25.39
N ILE A 68 -8.43 -26.05 25.50
CA ILE A 68 -7.73 -24.82 25.98
C ILE A 68 -7.02 -24.07 24.81
N GLY A 69 -7.09 -24.60 23.59
CA GLY A 69 -6.50 -23.98 22.39
C GLY A 69 -5.11 -24.54 22.04
N LYS A 70 -4.32 -23.80 21.23
CA LYS A 70 -3.01 -24.24 20.69
C LYS A 70 -1.87 -24.17 21.70
N GLN A 71 -2.08 -24.64 22.93
CA GLN A 71 -1.06 -24.62 23.98
C GLN A 71 -0.53 -26.04 24.22
N CYS A 72 0.78 -26.21 24.01
CA CYS A 72 1.49 -27.45 24.29
C CYS A 72 1.92 -27.48 25.76
N HIS A 73 1.74 -28.62 26.43
CA HIS A 73 2.16 -28.81 27.82
C HIS A 73 3.65 -29.20 27.95
N LYS A 74 4.34 -29.53 26.84
CA LYS A 74 5.76 -29.88 26.85
C LYS A 74 6.64 -28.63 27.01
N PRO A 75 7.78 -28.73 27.72
CA PRO A 75 8.75 -27.64 27.80
C PRO A 75 9.30 -27.24 26.42
N ARG A 76 9.71 -25.97 26.26
CA ARG A 76 10.31 -25.52 24.98
C ARG A 76 11.60 -26.29 24.69
N GLY A 77 11.73 -26.77 23.46
CA GLY A 77 12.85 -27.60 23.01
C GLY A 77 12.81 -29.06 23.44
N PHE A 78 11.77 -29.49 24.15
CA PHE A 78 11.56 -30.89 24.49
C PHE A 78 10.24 -31.35 23.85
N CYS A 79 10.33 -32.23 22.86
CA CYS A 79 9.17 -32.79 22.18
C CYS A 79 9.49 -34.22 21.76
N ASP A 80 8.77 -35.17 22.31
CA ASP A 80 8.97 -36.61 22.05
C ASP A 80 8.25 -37.06 20.77
N SER A 81 7.62 -36.13 20.04
CA SER A 81 7.00 -36.44 18.75
C SER A 81 8.07 -36.85 17.74
N PRO A 82 7.94 -38.01 17.07
CA PRO A 82 8.83 -38.37 15.96
C PRO A 82 8.78 -37.33 14.82
N GLU A 83 7.64 -36.63 14.72
CA GLU A 83 7.33 -35.65 13.68
C GLU A 83 7.85 -34.25 14.01
N TYR A 84 8.42 -34.08 15.20
CA TYR A 84 9.19 -32.89 15.54
C TYR A 84 10.38 -32.76 14.57
N ASP A 85 10.62 -31.53 14.11
CA ASP A 85 11.55 -31.20 13.02
C ASP A 85 11.29 -31.96 11.70
N GLY A 86 10.14 -32.61 11.53
CA GLY A 86 9.85 -33.43 10.34
C GLY A 86 10.06 -32.69 9.02
N TRP A 87 9.65 -31.41 8.95
CA TRP A 87 9.95 -30.58 7.78
C TRP A 87 11.45 -30.42 7.52
N LEU A 88 12.25 -30.15 8.56
CA LEU A 88 13.69 -29.98 8.39
C LEU A 88 14.36 -31.30 8.01
N LYS A 89 13.93 -32.42 8.60
CA LYS A 89 14.37 -33.78 8.22
C LYS A 89 14.06 -34.06 6.74
N ASP A 90 12.83 -33.77 6.30
CA ASP A 90 12.42 -33.93 4.89
C ASP A 90 13.25 -33.05 3.95
N VAL A 91 13.60 -31.83 4.37
CA VAL A 91 14.45 -30.91 3.60
C VAL A 91 15.86 -31.47 3.45
N LEU A 92 16.46 -31.93 4.55
CA LEU A 92 17.83 -32.46 4.56
C LEU A 92 17.94 -33.78 3.77
N GLN A 93 16.86 -34.56 3.72
CA GLN A 93 16.75 -35.78 2.91
C GLN A 93 16.35 -35.49 1.45
N GLY A 94 16.12 -34.22 1.07
CA GLY A 94 15.71 -33.83 -0.28
C GLY A 94 14.25 -34.18 -0.64
N LYS A 95 13.45 -34.71 0.29
CA LYS A 95 12.03 -35.03 0.10
C LYS A 95 11.17 -33.77 -0.09
N THR A 96 11.60 -32.64 0.46
CA THR A 96 10.92 -31.36 0.26
C THR A 96 11.91 -30.24 -0.04
N LYS A 97 11.53 -29.38 -0.99
CA LYS A 97 12.36 -28.30 -1.54
C LYS A 97 11.69 -26.93 -1.38
N CYS A 98 10.82 -26.80 -0.38
CA CYS A 98 10.07 -25.58 -0.15
C CYS A 98 9.91 -25.23 1.33
N PHE A 99 9.90 -23.94 1.60
CA PHE A 99 9.54 -23.36 2.89
C PHE A 99 8.26 -22.54 2.75
N TYR A 100 7.34 -22.70 3.70
CA TYR A 100 5.99 -22.13 3.63
C TYR A 100 5.66 -21.38 4.93
N PRO A 101 5.96 -20.07 5.02
CA PRO A 101 5.70 -19.25 6.18
C PRO A 101 4.23 -18.78 6.31
N ASN A 102 3.28 -19.51 5.70
CA ASN A 102 1.84 -19.22 5.74
C ASN A 102 1.53 -17.85 5.07
N ARG A 103 0.74 -16.98 5.69
CA ARG A 103 0.39 -15.64 5.19
C ARG A 103 1.54 -14.61 5.27
N ILE A 104 2.74 -15.02 5.71
CA ILE A 104 3.89 -14.13 5.76
C ILE A 104 4.55 -14.14 4.39
N ARG A 105 4.38 -13.04 3.64
CA ARG A 105 5.09 -12.83 2.38
C ARG A 105 6.53 -12.44 2.68
N LEU A 106 7.46 -13.37 2.49
CA LEU A 106 8.87 -13.06 2.30
C LEU A 106 9.08 -12.41 0.93
N PHE A 107 10.26 -11.83 0.73
CA PHE A 107 10.71 -11.28 -0.55
C PHE A 107 10.27 -12.12 -1.75
N GLU A 108 9.67 -11.51 -2.76
CA GLU A 108 9.29 -12.19 -4.02
C GLU A 108 10.44 -12.23 -5.02
N LEU A 109 11.63 -12.59 -4.56
CA LEU A 109 12.83 -12.40 -5.35
C LEU A 109 13.57 -13.74 -5.54
N PRO A 110 13.51 -14.31 -6.75
CA PRO A 110 14.49 -15.30 -7.20
C PRO A 110 15.91 -14.76 -6.95
N GLY A 111 16.75 -15.60 -6.35
CA GLY A 111 18.13 -15.30 -5.97
C GLY A 111 18.33 -14.83 -4.52
N ALA A 112 17.27 -14.45 -3.80
CA ALA A 112 17.41 -14.05 -2.39
C ALA A 112 17.71 -15.24 -1.49
N ILE A 113 18.45 -15.01 -0.41
CA ILE A 113 18.83 -16.06 0.54
C ILE A 113 17.79 -16.14 1.67
N LEU A 114 17.22 -17.31 1.87
CA LEU A 114 16.42 -17.66 3.04
C LEU A 114 17.37 -18.06 4.16
N VAL A 115 17.39 -17.32 5.27
CA VAL A 115 18.15 -17.68 6.48
C VAL A 115 17.17 -18.15 7.54
N LEU A 116 17.42 -19.32 8.13
CA LEU A 116 16.46 -19.99 9.00
C LEU A 116 16.86 -19.93 10.47
N TYR A 117 16.03 -19.31 11.30
CA TYR A 117 16.19 -19.32 12.75
C TYR A 117 15.30 -20.39 13.39
N HIS A 118 15.92 -21.31 14.12
CA HIS A 118 15.22 -22.36 14.84
C HIS A 118 14.83 -21.89 16.24
N VAL A 119 13.53 -21.95 16.56
CA VAL A 119 12.99 -21.38 17.81
C VAL A 119 13.50 -22.07 19.06
N ASP A 120 13.55 -23.39 19.03
CA ASP A 120 13.94 -24.17 20.21
C ASP A 120 15.46 -24.18 20.43
N LYS A 121 16.26 -24.37 19.36
CA LYS A 121 17.73 -24.18 19.40
C LYS A 121 18.16 -22.73 19.66
N ARG A 122 17.23 -21.77 19.55
CA ARG A 122 17.47 -20.32 19.71
C ARG A 122 18.65 -19.79 18.88
N ALA A 123 18.83 -20.34 17.69
CA ALA A 123 19.96 -20.07 16.82
C ALA A 123 19.55 -20.11 15.36
N ILE A 124 20.34 -19.43 14.52
CA ILE A 124 20.31 -19.58 13.08
C ILE A 124 20.99 -20.90 12.74
N ILE A 125 20.31 -21.75 11.97
CA ILE A 125 20.74 -23.13 11.74
C ILE A 125 21.20 -23.39 10.30
N GLY A 126 20.92 -22.49 9.37
CA GLY A 126 21.22 -22.71 7.98
C GLY A 126 20.57 -21.71 7.05
N GLU A 127 20.82 -21.91 5.76
CA GLU A 127 20.34 -21.05 4.69
C GLU A 127 20.00 -21.81 3.41
N ALA A 128 19.22 -21.19 2.53
CA ALA A 128 18.92 -21.69 1.20
C ALA A 128 18.72 -20.56 0.19
N LYS A 129 19.19 -20.73 -1.04
CA LYS A 129 18.91 -19.79 -2.13
C LYS A 129 17.50 -20.01 -2.66
N ILE A 130 16.68 -18.96 -2.60
CA ILE A 130 15.32 -19.00 -3.15
C ILE A 130 15.41 -18.96 -4.67
N LEU A 131 14.89 -19.98 -5.34
CA LEU A 131 14.81 -20.08 -6.80
C LEU A 131 13.51 -19.49 -7.33
N ARG A 132 12.39 -19.77 -6.66
CA ARG A 132 11.08 -19.21 -7.03
C ARG A 132 10.20 -19.00 -5.80
N ALA A 133 9.26 -18.07 -5.91
CA ALA A 133 8.19 -17.87 -4.95
C ALA A 133 6.84 -18.08 -5.63
N THR A 134 5.94 -18.83 -5.00
CA THR A 134 4.56 -19.00 -5.46
C THR A 134 3.56 -18.61 -4.38
N SER A 135 2.35 -18.26 -4.79
CA SER A 135 1.28 -17.89 -3.88
C SER A 135 -0.02 -18.59 -4.26
N GLU A 136 -0.69 -19.21 -3.30
CA GLU A 136 -1.98 -19.89 -3.50
C GLU A 136 -2.91 -19.58 -2.33
N LYS A 137 -4.16 -19.17 -2.57
CA LYS A 137 -5.16 -18.88 -1.51
C LYS A 137 -4.62 -17.99 -0.36
N LYS A 138 -3.77 -17.00 -0.68
CA LYS A 138 -3.05 -16.09 0.26
C LYS A 138 -1.94 -16.74 1.11
N MET A 139 -1.54 -17.96 0.78
CA MET A 139 -0.39 -18.66 1.34
C MET A 139 0.82 -18.46 0.43
N HIS A 140 2.00 -18.30 1.02
CA HIS A 140 3.25 -18.10 0.27
C HIS A 140 4.20 -19.28 0.43
N TYR A 141 4.85 -19.66 -0.68
CA TYR A 141 5.78 -20.78 -0.77
C TYR A 141 7.08 -20.32 -1.43
N TYR A 142 8.21 -20.70 -0.84
CA TYR A 142 9.56 -20.32 -1.27
C TYR A 142 10.35 -21.58 -1.56
N TRP A 143 10.73 -21.74 -2.82
CA TRP A 143 11.34 -22.97 -3.33
C TRP A 143 12.84 -22.79 -3.48
N PHE A 144 13.60 -23.82 -3.16
CA PHE A 144 15.05 -23.86 -3.21
C PHE A 144 15.50 -25.25 -3.66
N ASP A 145 16.66 -25.38 -4.29
CA ASP A 145 17.16 -26.70 -4.70
C ASP A 145 17.84 -27.44 -3.53
N LYS A 146 18.67 -26.72 -2.78
CA LYS A 146 19.43 -27.24 -1.64
C LYS A 146 19.28 -26.32 -0.44
N PHE A 147 19.15 -26.93 0.74
CA PHE A 147 19.27 -26.25 2.03
C PHE A 147 20.62 -26.61 2.64
N LEU A 148 21.36 -25.60 3.06
CA LEU A 148 22.63 -25.77 3.76
C LEU A 148 22.39 -25.68 5.26
N LEU A 149 22.65 -26.77 5.96
CA LEU A 149 22.77 -26.76 7.41
C LEU A 149 24.16 -26.24 7.80
N TYR A 150 24.20 -25.30 8.74
CA TYR A 150 25.45 -24.78 9.25
C TYR A 150 26.13 -25.78 10.19
N PRO A 151 27.48 -25.87 10.17
CA PRO A 151 28.23 -26.69 11.13
C PRO A 151 27.91 -26.30 12.57
N ASN A 152 27.99 -25.01 12.87
CA ASN A 152 27.66 -24.45 14.17
C ASN A 152 26.44 -23.53 14.09
N PRO A 153 25.36 -23.80 14.85
CA PRO A 153 24.23 -22.87 14.95
C PRO A 153 24.65 -21.52 15.55
N VAL A 154 24.23 -20.42 14.93
CA VAL A 154 24.66 -19.06 15.31
C VAL A 154 23.60 -18.38 16.17
N GLY A 155 23.96 -18.06 17.42
CA GLY A 155 23.10 -17.30 18.31
C GLY A 155 22.96 -15.83 17.90
N LEU A 156 21.74 -15.29 17.91
CA LEU A 156 21.48 -13.89 17.50
C LEU A 156 22.23 -12.83 18.32
N LYS A 157 22.66 -13.16 19.55
CA LYS A 157 23.41 -12.24 20.41
C LYS A 157 24.86 -12.04 19.95
N LEU A 158 25.40 -13.01 19.19
CA LEU A 158 26.76 -12.99 18.64
C LEU A 158 26.88 -12.07 17.43
N LEU A 159 25.75 -11.62 16.84
CA LEU A 159 25.75 -10.74 15.67
C LEU A 159 25.92 -9.28 16.10
N HIS A 160 26.95 -8.64 15.54
CA HIS A 160 27.34 -7.26 15.77
C HIS A 160 27.02 -6.34 14.59
N THR A 161 26.99 -6.87 13.35
CA THR A 161 26.72 -6.06 12.15
C THR A 161 25.31 -5.47 12.13
N ASP A 162 24.35 -6.11 12.79
CA ASP A 162 22.97 -5.64 12.89
C ASP A 162 22.47 -5.62 14.34
N SER A 163 22.45 -4.42 14.92
CA SER A 163 22.02 -4.19 16.30
C SER A 163 20.60 -4.69 16.60
N ARG A 164 19.74 -4.84 15.56
CA ARG A 164 18.37 -5.36 15.69
C ARG A 164 18.33 -6.82 16.14
N MET A 165 19.40 -7.59 15.91
CA MET A 165 19.45 -9.02 16.28
C MET A 165 19.37 -9.23 17.79
N ARG A 166 20.03 -8.35 18.56
CA ARG A 166 19.98 -8.38 20.03
C ARG A 166 18.59 -8.06 20.56
N GLU A 167 17.83 -7.20 19.88
CA GLU A 167 16.45 -6.89 20.26
C GLU A 167 15.49 -8.06 19.94
N LEU A 168 15.66 -8.67 18.77
CA LEU A 168 14.88 -9.84 18.35
C LEU A 168 15.08 -11.04 19.30
N ALA A 169 16.29 -11.20 19.82
CA ALA A 169 16.61 -12.21 20.83
C ALA A 169 15.87 -12.00 22.17
N ARG A 170 15.47 -10.75 22.50
CA ARG A 170 14.83 -10.39 23.78
C ARG A 170 13.31 -10.42 23.72
N ARG A 171 12.72 -9.87 22.66
CA ARG A 171 11.26 -9.65 22.55
C ARG A 171 10.65 -10.70 21.62
N GLY A 172 9.94 -11.68 22.15
CA GLY A 172 9.34 -12.81 21.40
C GLY A 172 8.35 -12.46 20.26
N LYS A 173 8.14 -11.17 19.93
CA LYS A 173 7.38 -10.72 18.76
C LYS A 173 8.26 -10.78 17.51
N TRP A 174 8.30 -11.96 16.90
CA TRP A 174 9.04 -12.22 15.67
C TRP A 174 8.42 -11.51 14.47
N ARG A 175 9.22 -10.70 13.77
CA ARG A 175 8.94 -10.17 12.44
C ARG A 175 10.00 -10.72 11.50
N THR A 176 9.63 -10.97 10.24
CA THR A 176 10.62 -11.27 9.20
C THR A 176 11.64 -10.14 9.14
N MET A 177 12.92 -10.51 9.18
CA MET A 177 14.03 -9.57 9.19
C MET A 177 14.79 -9.68 7.88
N TYR A 178 15.16 -8.54 7.30
CA TYR A 178 15.94 -8.48 6.07
C TYR A 178 17.39 -8.13 6.40
N LEU A 179 18.30 -8.92 5.87
CA LEU A 179 19.73 -8.89 6.17
C LEU A 179 20.51 -8.27 5.01
N SER A 180 21.49 -7.44 5.35
CA SER A 180 22.51 -7.00 4.41
C SER A 180 23.49 -8.14 4.11
N GLN A 181 24.30 -7.94 3.07
CA GLN A 181 25.44 -8.81 2.75
C GLN A 181 26.34 -9.03 3.97
N GLN A 182 26.78 -7.94 4.61
CA GLN A 182 27.67 -7.98 5.77
C GLN A 182 27.12 -8.86 6.91
N THR A 183 25.81 -8.79 7.20
CA THR A 183 25.21 -9.64 8.23
C THR A 183 25.16 -11.10 7.84
N VAL A 184 24.96 -11.43 6.55
CA VAL A 184 25.00 -12.82 6.08
C VAL A 184 26.42 -13.37 6.14
N GLU A 185 27.43 -12.58 5.80
CA GLU A 185 28.85 -12.94 5.91
C GLU A 185 29.24 -13.22 7.35
N GLU A 186 28.88 -12.33 8.29
CA GLU A 186 29.11 -12.54 9.72
C GLU A 186 28.45 -13.82 10.23
N ILE A 187 27.22 -14.13 9.80
CA ILE A 187 26.54 -15.39 10.16
C ILE A 187 27.36 -16.59 9.66
N ARG A 188 27.85 -16.55 8.42
CA ARG A 188 28.61 -17.66 7.81
C ARG A 188 29.99 -17.83 8.45
N GLU A 189 30.62 -16.75 8.90
CA GLU A 189 31.87 -16.80 9.66
C GLU A 189 31.65 -17.44 11.04
N LEU A 190 30.67 -16.94 11.79
CA LEU A 190 30.35 -17.47 13.11
C LEU A 190 29.84 -18.91 13.08
N SER A 191 29.31 -19.36 11.95
CA SER A 191 28.84 -20.73 11.79
C SER A 191 29.97 -21.74 11.53
N GLY A 192 31.20 -21.27 11.29
CA GLY A 192 32.35 -22.11 11.00
C GLY A 192 32.31 -22.73 9.61
N LEU A 193 31.68 -22.07 8.63
CA LEU A 193 31.76 -22.53 7.23
C LEU A 193 33.18 -22.30 6.69
N GLU A 194 33.78 -23.36 6.16
CA GLU A 194 35.12 -23.37 5.61
C GLU A 194 35.18 -24.01 4.22
N GLY A 195 36.31 -23.85 3.53
CA GLY A 195 36.61 -24.49 2.26
C GLY A 195 35.71 -24.09 1.09
N GLU A 196 35.54 -25.00 0.14
CA GLU A 196 34.85 -24.79 -1.14
C GLU A 196 33.37 -24.37 -0.97
N SER A 197 32.71 -24.86 0.08
CA SER A 197 31.33 -24.49 0.39
C SER A 197 31.20 -23.00 0.74
N LYS A 198 32.15 -22.42 1.48
CA LYS A 198 32.15 -20.98 1.81
C LYS A 198 32.31 -20.13 0.55
N GLU A 199 33.22 -20.51 -0.34
CA GLU A 199 33.51 -19.78 -1.57
C GLU A 199 32.32 -19.79 -2.53
N ARG A 200 31.68 -20.96 -2.73
CA ARG A 200 30.43 -21.05 -3.53
C ARG A 200 29.36 -20.10 -3.01
N LEU A 201 29.14 -20.10 -1.70
CA LEU A 201 28.11 -19.25 -1.07
C LEU A 201 28.43 -17.76 -1.15
N ARG A 202 29.72 -17.39 -1.12
CA ARG A 202 30.16 -16.01 -1.33
C ARG A 202 29.80 -15.52 -2.73
N ARG A 203 30.07 -16.33 -3.76
CA ARG A 203 29.67 -16.02 -5.16
C ARG A 203 28.16 -15.89 -5.30
N GLU A 204 27.38 -16.76 -4.67
CA GLU A 204 25.92 -16.66 -4.68
C GLU A 204 25.41 -15.37 -4.02
N LEU A 205 26.09 -14.91 -2.96
CA LEU A 205 25.74 -13.67 -2.26
C LEU A 205 26.04 -12.42 -3.10
N GLU A 206 27.16 -12.39 -3.81
CA GLU A 206 27.49 -11.31 -4.76
C GLU A 206 26.48 -11.25 -5.91
N LEU A 207 26.13 -12.38 -6.51
CA LEU A 207 25.08 -12.43 -7.54
C LEU A 207 23.73 -11.94 -7.03
N ALA A 208 23.36 -12.29 -5.79
CA ALA A 208 22.13 -11.82 -5.16
C ALA A 208 22.15 -10.30 -4.92
N LYS A 209 23.32 -9.74 -4.59
CA LYS A 209 23.53 -8.30 -4.42
C LYS A 209 23.43 -7.56 -5.75
N GLU A 210 24.12 -8.01 -6.79
CA GLU A 210 24.04 -7.41 -8.13
C GLU A 210 22.60 -7.38 -8.65
N GLU A 211 21.86 -8.48 -8.45
CA GLU A 211 20.45 -8.55 -8.82
C GLU A 211 19.58 -7.58 -7.98
N ALA A 212 19.88 -7.42 -6.69
CA ALA A 212 19.21 -6.42 -5.84
C ALA A 212 19.51 -4.97 -6.28
N GLU A 213 20.74 -4.68 -6.71
CA GLU A 213 21.17 -3.38 -7.21
C GLU A 213 20.59 -3.05 -8.60
N ARG A 214 20.60 -4.02 -9.52
CA ARG A 214 19.95 -3.90 -10.83
C ARG A 214 18.47 -3.53 -10.69
N ARG A 215 17.75 -4.19 -9.79
CA ARG A 215 16.34 -3.87 -9.48
C ARG A 215 16.16 -2.50 -8.84
N ARG A 216 17.11 -2.06 -8.00
CA ARG A 216 17.10 -0.70 -7.45
C ARG A 216 17.18 0.35 -8.56
N SER A 217 18.02 0.10 -9.57
CA SER A 217 18.12 0.95 -10.75
C SER A 217 16.81 1.01 -11.54
N TYR A 218 16.12 -0.12 -11.72
CA TYR A 218 14.78 -0.13 -12.35
C TYR A 218 13.73 0.64 -11.53
N PHE A 219 13.70 0.47 -10.21
CA PHE A 219 12.78 1.20 -9.33
C PHE A 219 13.01 2.72 -9.36
N LEU A 220 14.27 3.15 -9.38
CA LEU A 220 14.64 4.56 -9.54
C LEU A 220 14.27 5.08 -10.94
N ARG A 221 14.50 4.29 -11.99
CA ARG A 221 14.05 4.61 -13.35
C ARG A 221 12.54 4.80 -13.42
N ASP A 222 11.74 3.87 -12.90
CA ASP A 222 10.28 3.99 -12.87
C ASP A 222 9.79 5.21 -12.10
N SER A 223 10.50 5.64 -11.05
CA SER A 223 10.13 6.83 -10.27
C SER A 223 10.33 8.14 -11.02
N VAL A 224 11.16 8.14 -12.06
CA VAL A 224 11.42 9.32 -12.91
C VAL A 224 10.67 9.20 -14.25
N SER A 225 10.69 8.03 -14.87
CA SER A 225 10.15 7.81 -16.22
C SER A 225 8.62 7.74 -16.28
N ILE A 226 7.96 7.22 -15.24
CA ILE A 226 6.50 7.06 -15.25
C ILE A 226 5.79 8.41 -15.29
N PRO A 227 6.12 9.40 -14.42
CA PRO A 227 5.52 10.72 -14.52
C PRO A 227 5.74 11.36 -15.90
N GLU A 228 6.95 11.33 -16.44
CA GLU A 228 7.24 11.90 -17.77
C GLU A 228 6.43 11.24 -18.90
N LEU A 229 6.34 9.91 -18.90
CA LEU A 229 5.61 9.16 -19.92
C LEU A 229 4.10 9.38 -19.82
N GLU A 230 3.54 9.32 -18.61
CA GLU A 230 2.10 9.48 -18.39
C GLU A 230 1.66 10.95 -18.54
N ASN A 231 2.50 11.91 -18.15
CA ASN A 231 2.18 13.33 -18.30
C ASN A 231 1.99 13.75 -19.75
N ARG A 232 2.77 13.22 -20.69
CA ARG A 232 2.56 13.48 -22.13
C ARG A 232 1.15 13.11 -22.58
N LYS A 233 0.71 11.88 -22.26
CA LYS A 233 -0.64 11.40 -22.57
C LYS A 233 -1.74 12.20 -21.87
N LEU A 234 -1.49 12.61 -20.63
CA LEU A 234 -2.47 13.37 -19.85
C LEU A 234 -2.62 14.81 -20.36
N MET A 235 -1.53 15.43 -20.84
CA MET A 235 -1.59 16.73 -21.51
C MET A 235 -2.42 16.66 -22.79
N GLU A 236 -2.24 15.63 -23.62
CA GLU A 236 -3.07 15.39 -24.81
C GLU A 236 -4.56 15.23 -24.45
N SER A 237 -4.87 14.65 -23.29
CA SER A 237 -6.24 14.52 -22.77
C SER A 237 -6.81 15.79 -22.12
N GLY A 238 -6.07 16.90 -22.15
CA GLY A 238 -6.50 18.20 -21.63
C GLY A 238 -6.32 18.39 -20.11
N VAL A 239 -5.43 17.64 -19.47
CA VAL A 239 -5.08 17.90 -18.05
C VAL A 239 -4.09 19.06 -17.97
N GLU A 240 -4.44 20.07 -17.16
CA GLU A 240 -3.61 21.26 -16.96
C GLU A 240 -2.25 20.94 -16.34
N ASN A 241 -1.19 21.58 -16.85
CA ASN A 241 0.19 21.37 -16.40
C ASN A 241 0.39 21.65 -14.90
N GLU A 242 -0.35 22.59 -14.31
CA GLU A 242 -0.27 22.86 -12.86
C GLU A 242 -0.70 21.64 -12.03
N ILE A 243 -1.72 20.89 -12.49
CA ILE A 243 -2.17 19.66 -11.83
C ILE A 243 -1.13 18.56 -11.99
N LEU A 244 -0.51 18.45 -13.17
CA LEU A 244 0.53 17.44 -13.44
C LEU A 244 1.78 17.67 -12.60
N LYS A 245 2.27 18.92 -12.50
CA LYS A 245 3.38 19.28 -11.62
C LYS A 245 3.10 18.95 -10.17
N LYS A 246 1.90 19.25 -9.67
CA LYS A 246 1.50 18.89 -8.31
C LYS A 246 1.41 17.36 -8.13
N ALA A 247 0.98 16.62 -9.14
CA ALA A 247 0.98 15.16 -9.11
C ALA A 247 2.41 14.60 -9.06
N GLU A 248 3.35 15.16 -9.82
CA GLU A 248 4.78 14.82 -9.79
C GLU A 248 5.41 15.10 -8.43
N GLU A 249 5.09 16.24 -7.80
CA GLU A 249 5.56 16.56 -6.45
C GLU A 249 5.10 15.52 -5.42
N ILE A 250 3.80 15.18 -5.45
CA ILE A 250 3.23 14.14 -4.57
C ILE A 250 3.88 12.79 -4.86
N PHE A 251 4.02 12.42 -6.13
CA PHE A 251 4.62 11.14 -6.52
C PHE A 251 6.11 11.05 -6.12
N SER A 252 6.85 12.14 -6.27
CA SER A 252 8.24 12.26 -5.82
C SER A 252 8.35 12.06 -4.32
N GLU A 253 7.42 12.62 -3.53
CA GLU A 253 7.37 12.40 -2.09
C GLU A 253 7.05 10.94 -1.73
N VAL A 254 6.14 10.31 -2.48
CA VAL A 254 5.83 8.87 -2.37
C VAL A 254 7.08 8.02 -2.63
N ALA A 255 7.85 8.35 -3.66
CA ALA A 255 9.10 7.69 -4.00
C ALA A 255 10.16 7.90 -2.90
N LYS A 256 10.35 9.13 -2.42
CA LYS A 256 11.26 9.49 -1.32
C LYS A 256 10.94 8.72 -0.03
N ARG A 257 9.65 8.53 0.28
CA ARG A 257 9.19 7.72 1.42
C ARG A 257 9.18 6.21 1.15
N LYS A 258 9.65 5.77 -0.03
CA LYS A 258 9.74 4.36 -0.44
C LYS A 258 8.39 3.63 -0.43
N LEU A 259 7.31 4.37 -0.67
CA LEU A 259 5.94 3.87 -0.62
C LEU A 259 5.51 3.11 -1.90
N LEU A 260 6.29 3.23 -2.99
CA LEU A 260 6.05 2.50 -4.24
C LEU A 260 6.33 0.99 -4.13
N ARG A 261 7.05 0.53 -3.09
CA ARG A 261 7.48 -0.88 -2.99
C ARG A 261 6.31 -1.86 -2.96
N GLY A 262 6.41 -2.91 -3.78
CA GLY A 262 5.39 -3.95 -3.90
C GLY A 262 4.07 -3.45 -4.51
N ARG A 263 4.09 -2.28 -5.17
CA ARG A 263 2.94 -1.65 -5.82
C ARG A 263 3.35 -1.20 -7.21
N SER A 264 2.38 -1.13 -8.11
CA SER A 264 2.63 -0.62 -9.46
C SER A 264 2.86 0.90 -9.42
N SER A 265 3.99 1.35 -9.96
CA SER A 265 4.34 2.77 -10.08
C SER A 265 3.25 3.56 -10.81
N LYS A 266 2.64 2.98 -11.86
CA LYS A 266 1.51 3.58 -12.57
C LYS A 266 0.32 3.87 -11.64
N TYR A 267 -0.12 2.89 -10.87
CA TYR A 267 -1.24 3.09 -9.93
C TYR A 267 -0.92 4.14 -8.86
N MET A 268 0.33 4.21 -8.42
CA MET A 268 0.80 5.19 -7.45
C MET A 268 0.85 6.60 -8.05
N PHE A 269 1.26 6.73 -9.31
CA PHE A 269 1.25 7.99 -10.06
C PHE A 269 -0.19 8.51 -10.24
N TYR A 270 -1.11 7.71 -10.77
CA TYR A 270 -2.51 8.12 -10.92
C TYR A 270 -3.21 8.39 -9.57
N SER A 271 -2.79 7.71 -8.50
CA SER A 271 -3.29 8.03 -7.15
C SER A 271 -2.79 9.41 -6.69
N SER A 272 -1.54 9.75 -7.01
CA SER A 272 -0.96 11.07 -6.77
C SER A 272 -1.66 12.15 -7.60
N LEU A 273 -2.00 11.85 -8.85
CA LEU A 273 -2.81 12.70 -9.72
C LEU A 273 -4.20 12.97 -9.14
N TYR A 274 -4.89 11.94 -8.64
CA TYR A 274 -6.17 12.13 -7.94
C TYR A 274 -6.05 13.04 -6.73
N MET A 275 -4.99 12.86 -5.93
CA MET A 275 -4.72 13.75 -4.80
C MET A 275 -4.46 15.19 -5.28
N ALA A 276 -3.72 15.38 -6.37
CA ALA A 276 -3.46 16.70 -6.94
C ALA A 276 -4.75 17.42 -7.37
N PHE A 277 -5.65 16.74 -8.10
CA PHE A 277 -6.98 17.28 -8.44
C PHE A 277 -7.75 17.72 -7.19
N ARG A 278 -7.80 16.84 -6.17
CA ARG A 278 -8.52 17.11 -4.93
C ARG A 278 -7.94 18.28 -4.13
N LEU A 279 -6.62 18.38 -4.06
CA LEU A 279 -5.91 19.46 -3.36
C LEU A 279 -6.00 20.80 -4.10
N SER A 280 -6.17 20.77 -5.42
CA SER A 280 -6.42 21.97 -6.23
C SER A 280 -7.91 22.32 -6.34
N CYS A 281 -8.78 21.60 -5.61
CA CYS A 281 -10.24 21.75 -5.67
C CYS A 281 -10.84 21.61 -7.08
N VAL A 282 -10.11 21.00 -8.02
CA VAL A 282 -10.59 20.76 -9.37
C VAL A 282 -11.46 19.49 -9.34
N PRO A 283 -12.76 19.60 -9.67
CA PRO A 283 -13.70 18.49 -9.59
C PRO A 283 -13.30 17.38 -10.57
N LYS A 284 -12.80 16.25 -10.06
CA LYS A 284 -12.50 15.03 -10.84
C LYS A 284 -12.95 13.80 -10.07
N ARG A 285 -13.73 12.92 -10.71
CA ARG A 285 -14.21 11.67 -10.10
C ARG A 285 -13.10 10.62 -10.16
N LEU A 286 -13.14 9.69 -9.21
CA LEU A 286 -12.25 8.53 -9.20
C LEU A 286 -12.34 7.73 -10.51
N LYS A 287 -13.57 7.53 -11.03
CA LYS A 287 -13.80 6.79 -12.28
C LYS A 287 -13.12 7.44 -13.49
N GLU A 288 -13.13 8.77 -13.54
CA GLU A 288 -12.53 9.51 -14.67
C GLU A 288 -11.00 9.35 -14.69
N ILE A 289 -10.36 9.39 -13.52
CA ILE A 289 -8.90 9.16 -13.42
C ILE A 289 -8.56 7.70 -13.68
N GLN A 290 -9.43 6.78 -13.26
CA GLN A 290 -9.29 5.37 -13.56
C GLN A 290 -9.34 5.11 -15.08
N GLU A 291 -10.27 5.74 -15.79
CA GLU A 291 -10.42 5.65 -17.24
C GLU A 291 -9.20 6.26 -17.96
N MET A 292 -8.73 7.43 -17.54
CA MET A 292 -7.51 8.07 -18.07
C MET A 292 -6.29 7.13 -18.05
N GLY A 293 -6.12 6.37 -16.96
CA GLY A 293 -4.99 5.47 -16.80
C GLY A 293 -5.22 4.02 -17.25
N ASN A 294 -6.41 3.69 -17.76
CA ASN A 294 -6.86 2.30 -17.99
C ASN A 294 -6.55 1.39 -16.78
N LEU A 295 -7.05 1.77 -15.60
CA LEU A 295 -6.73 1.13 -14.33
C LEU A 295 -7.85 0.21 -13.83
N ASN A 296 -7.48 -0.84 -13.11
CA ASN A 296 -8.46 -1.65 -12.38
C ASN A 296 -9.04 -0.84 -11.20
N PRO A 297 -10.39 -0.73 -11.07
CA PRO A 297 -11.02 0.08 -10.03
C PRO A 297 -10.60 -0.28 -8.60
N LYS A 298 -10.56 -1.59 -8.29
CA LYS A 298 -10.28 -2.08 -6.92
C LYS A 298 -8.85 -1.75 -6.52
N GLN A 299 -7.89 -1.94 -7.42
CA GLN A 299 -6.48 -1.65 -7.17
C GLN A 299 -6.20 -0.15 -7.07
N PHE A 300 -6.85 0.65 -7.91
CA PHE A 300 -6.72 2.12 -7.89
C PHE A 300 -7.24 2.72 -6.57
N VAL A 301 -8.46 2.38 -6.16
CA VAL A 301 -9.04 2.88 -4.90
C VAL A 301 -8.25 2.39 -3.68
N SER A 302 -7.67 1.19 -3.73
CA SER A 302 -6.76 0.70 -2.70
C SER A 302 -5.48 1.56 -2.61
N SER A 303 -4.90 1.92 -3.76
CA SER A 303 -3.68 2.73 -3.86
C SER A 303 -3.91 4.17 -3.37
N VAL A 304 -5.03 4.77 -3.72
CA VAL A 304 -5.44 6.09 -3.19
C VAL A 304 -5.54 6.08 -1.67
N ARG A 305 -6.27 5.11 -1.09
CA ARG A 305 -6.40 4.97 0.37
C ARG A 305 -5.05 4.72 1.04
N PHE A 306 -4.19 3.93 0.41
CA PHE A 306 -2.85 3.67 0.89
C PHE A 306 -2.02 4.97 0.94
N LEU A 307 -2.06 5.79 -0.12
CA LEU A 307 -1.35 7.07 -0.14
C LEU A 307 -1.86 8.05 0.90
N MET A 308 -3.18 8.26 0.97
CA MET A 308 -3.78 9.15 1.96
C MET A 308 -3.37 8.76 3.39
N LYS A 309 -3.35 7.46 3.71
CA LYS A 309 -2.95 6.96 5.02
C LYS A 309 -1.46 7.16 5.31
N ASN A 310 -0.57 6.88 4.36
CA ASN A 310 0.88 6.91 4.58
C ASN A 310 1.51 8.29 4.39
N LEU A 311 0.85 9.18 3.64
CA LEU A 311 1.21 10.59 3.55
C LEU A 311 0.56 11.43 4.64
N GLU A 312 -0.37 10.85 5.40
CA GLU A 312 -1.15 11.53 6.44
C GLU A 312 -1.94 12.75 5.90
N VAL A 313 -2.37 12.67 4.64
CA VAL A 313 -3.09 13.74 3.95
C VAL A 313 -4.60 13.50 4.03
N LYS A 314 -5.32 14.50 4.54
CA LYS A 314 -6.78 14.56 4.44
C LYS A 314 -7.16 15.36 3.19
N LEU A 315 -7.77 14.71 2.21
CA LEU A 315 -8.22 15.38 0.99
C LEU A 315 -9.50 16.18 1.27
N PRO A 316 -9.54 17.48 0.94
CA PRO A 316 -10.72 18.30 1.20
C PRO A 316 -11.89 17.85 0.31
N PRO A 317 -13.14 17.84 0.81
CA PRO A 317 -14.30 17.54 -0.02
C PRO A 317 -14.46 18.61 -1.12
N ILE A 318 -14.82 18.19 -2.32
CA ILE A 318 -15.15 19.13 -3.41
C ILE A 318 -16.54 19.72 -3.14
N SER A 319 -16.67 21.04 -3.23
CA SER A 319 -17.94 21.73 -2.96
C SER A 319 -18.97 21.44 -4.07
N PRO A 320 -20.28 21.52 -3.78
CA PRO A 320 -21.31 21.41 -4.82
C PRO A 320 -21.13 22.44 -5.94
N LYS A 321 -20.71 23.66 -5.61
CA LYS A 321 -20.43 24.73 -6.57
C LYS A 321 -19.46 24.28 -7.67
N GLU A 322 -18.32 23.67 -7.31
CA GLU A 322 -17.34 23.23 -8.30
C GLU A 322 -17.93 22.18 -9.25
N TRP A 323 -18.74 21.25 -8.72
CA TRP A 323 -19.42 20.26 -9.55
C TRP A 323 -20.42 20.88 -10.52
N ILE A 324 -21.19 21.88 -10.07
CA ILE A 324 -22.13 22.62 -10.92
C ILE A 324 -21.37 23.31 -12.04
N LEU A 325 -20.35 24.11 -11.72
CA LEU A 325 -19.54 24.85 -12.71
C LEU A 325 -18.90 23.96 -13.77
N ARG A 326 -18.49 22.74 -13.38
CA ARG A 326 -17.93 21.77 -14.32
C ARG A 326 -18.99 21.18 -15.24
N TYR A 327 -20.08 20.67 -14.68
CA TYR A 327 -21.05 19.88 -15.45
C TYR A 327 -22.11 20.72 -16.16
N SER A 328 -22.32 21.97 -15.74
CA SER A 328 -23.17 22.93 -16.46
C SER A 328 -22.69 23.15 -17.90
N LYS A 329 -21.38 23.24 -18.09
CA LYS A 329 -20.75 23.36 -19.42
C LYS A 329 -21.14 22.21 -20.36
N ASN A 330 -21.27 20.99 -19.84
CA ASN A 330 -21.66 19.82 -20.63
C ASN A 330 -23.17 19.74 -20.90
N LEU A 331 -23.97 20.52 -20.19
CA LEU A 331 -25.43 20.55 -20.29
C LEU A 331 -25.95 21.77 -21.06
N THR A 332 -25.07 22.67 -21.48
CA THR A 332 -25.40 23.90 -22.24
C THR A 332 -26.52 24.72 -21.58
N VAL A 333 -26.41 24.91 -20.27
CA VAL A 333 -27.36 25.68 -19.46
C VAL A 333 -26.98 27.16 -19.39
N SER A 334 -27.96 28.04 -19.19
CA SER A 334 -27.71 29.48 -19.05
C SER A 334 -26.93 29.81 -17.77
N GLU A 335 -26.26 30.95 -17.77
CA GLU A 335 -25.56 31.46 -16.59
C GLU A 335 -26.51 31.73 -15.42
N GLU A 336 -27.75 32.15 -15.72
CA GLU A 336 -28.83 32.31 -14.74
C GLU A 336 -29.12 30.99 -14.03
N THR A 337 -29.33 29.90 -14.78
CA THR A 337 -29.56 28.55 -14.23
C THR A 337 -28.39 28.08 -13.38
N VAL A 338 -27.16 28.34 -13.81
CA VAL A 338 -25.94 28.00 -13.05
C VAL A 338 -25.87 28.75 -11.72
N GLN A 339 -26.09 30.06 -11.75
CA GLN A 339 -26.01 30.89 -10.54
C GLN A 339 -27.13 30.53 -9.55
N ALA A 340 -28.35 30.29 -10.06
CA ALA A 340 -29.46 29.80 -9.25
C ALA A 340 -29.14 28.44 -8.62
N ALA A 341 -28.55 27.51 -9.39
CA ALA A 341 -28.18 26.18 -8.90
C ALA A 341 -27.13 26.25 -7.80
N ILE A 342 -26.12 27.13 -7.94
CA ILE A 342 -25.09 27.33 -6.92
C ILE A 342 -25.70 27.85 -5.61
N ASN A 343 -26.59 28.83 -5.71
CA ASN A 343 -27.28 29.39 -4.55
C ASN A 343 -28.13 28.32 -3.86
N LEU A 344 -28.92 27.56 -4.63
CA LEU A 344 -29.75 26.48 -4.11
C LEU A 344 -28.90 25.39 -3.45
N ALA A 345 -27.79 24.99 -4.06
CA ALA A 345 -26.91 23.96 -3.52
C ALA A 345 -26.27 24.36 -2.18
N GLU A 346 -25.96 25.64 -1.97
CA GLU A 346 -25.48 26.13 -0.67
C GLU A 346 -26.58 26.08 0.39
N VAL A 347 -27.82 26.44 0.05
CA VAL A 347 -28.97 26.26 0.98
C VAL A 347 -29.15 24.78 1.30
N MET A 348 -29.23 23.92 0.29
CA MET A 348 -29.38 22.46 0.46
C MET A 348 -28.29 21.89 1.37
N LYS A 349 -27.03 22.29 1.18
CA LYS A 349 -25.91 21.79 1.98
C LYS A 349 -26.01 22.14 3.47
N ASN A 350 -26.64 23.26 3.81
CA ASN A 350 -26.85 23.67 5.21
C ASN A 350 -28.08 23.00 5.84
N GLU A 351 -28.89 22.30 5.05
CA GLU A 351 -30.04 21.58 5.57
C GLU A 351 -29.68 20.28 6.30
N LYS A 352 -30.35 20.06 7.44
CA LYS A 352 -30.14 18.87 8.27
C LYS A 352 -30.33 17.56 7.49
N SER A 353 -31.34 17.50 6.61
CA SER A 353 -31.66 16.33 5.78
C SER A 353 -30.60 16.03 4.70
N PHE A 354 -29.76 17.00 4.36
CA PHE A 354 -28.74 16.89 3.31
C PHE A 354 -27.31 16.80 3.85
N LYS A 355 -27.08 16.98 5.16
CA LYS A 355 -25.76 16.97 5.82
C LYS A 355 -24.87 15.75 5.48
N ASN A 356 -25.47 14.58 5.29
CA ASN A 356 -24.77 13.32 4.99
C ASN A 356 -24.85 12.91 3.51
N LYS A 357 -25.39 13.76 2.64
CA LYS A 357 -25.53 13.47 1.21
C LYS A 357 -24.27 13.89 0.45
N SER A 358 -23.97 13.20 -0.63
CA SER A 358 -22.80 13.49 -1.46
C SER A 358 -22.89 14.91 -2.05
N PRO A 359 -21.85 15.74 -1.95
CA PRO A 359 -21.82 17.06 -2.59
C PRO A 359 -22.10 17.03 -4.10
N LEU A 360 -21.69 15.96 -4.78
CA LEU A 360 -21.96 15.73 -6.20
C LEU A 360 -23.46 15.54 -6.46
N SER A 361 -24.15 14.80 -5.58
CA SER A 361 -25.58 14.56 -5.71
C SER A 361 -26.40 15.81 -5.37
N ILE A 362 -25.97 16.58 -4.37
CA ILE A 362 -26.56 17.89 -4.05
C ILE A 362 -26.45 18.83 -5.27
N ALA A 363 -25.27 18.91 -5.88
CA ALA A 363 -25.04 19.71 -7.08
C ALA A 363 -25.96 19.29 -8.24
N ALA A 364 -26.08 17.99 -8.51
CA ALA A 364 -26.95 17.47 -9.55
C ALA A 364 -28.44 17.79 -9.29
N THR A 365 -28.90 17.62 -8.04
CA THR A 365 -30.28 17.93 -7.64
C THR A 365 -30.58 19.43 -7.75
N ALA A 366 -29.66 20.27 -7.28
CA ALA A 366 -29.83 21.72 -7.36
C ALA A 366 -29.96 22.18 -8.82
N LEU A 367 -29.09 21.69 -9.70
CA LEU A 367 -29.12 22.04 -11.12
C LEU A 367 -30.40 21.55 -11.81
N TYR A 368 -30.86 20.35 -11.48
CA TYR A 368 -32.12 19.82 -11.98
C TYR A 368 -33.30 20.72 -11.60
N LEU A 369 -33.45 21.04 -10.32
CA LEU A 369 -34.54 21.86 -9.80
C LEU A 369 -34.54 23.28 -10.42
N THR A 370 -33.38 23.92 -10.53
CA THR A 370 -33.31 25.27 -11.10
C THR A 370 -33.52 25.28 -12.61
N SER A 371 -33.08 24.25 -13.33
CA SER A 371 -33.35 24.15 -14.77
C SER A 371 -34.86 24.08 -15.07
N HIS A 372 -35.64 23.45 -14.19
CA HIS A 372 -37.11 23.47 -14.30
C HIS A 372 -37.69 24.83 -13.94
N LYS A 373 -37.17 25.50 -12.90
CA LYS A 373 -37.64 26.82 -12.48
C LYS A 373 -37.43 27.91 -13.55
N VAL A 374 -36.36 27.80 -14.33
CA VAL A 374 -35.99 28.75 -15.40
C VAL A 374 -36.51 28.28 -16.78
N ASN A 375 -37.41 27.29 -16.81
CA ASN A 375 -38.02 26.74 -18.05
C ASN A 375 -37.05 26.10 -19.06
N GLU A 376 -35.79 25.80 -18.69
CA GLU A 376 -34.87 25.00 -19.52
C GLU A 376 -35.23 23.50 -19.52
N ASN A 377 -35.92 23.02 -18.47
CA ASN A 377 -36.56 21.71 -18.39
C ASN A 377 -35.65 20.51 -18.77
N ILE A 378 -34.43 20.48 -18.23
CA ILE A 378 -33.48 19.43 -18.54
C ILE A 378 -33.93 18.11 -17.92
N LYS A 379 -34.06 17.08 -18.77
CA LYS A 379 -34.45 15.74 -18.34
C LYS A 379 -33.54 15.22 -17.22
N GLN A 380 -34.17 14.63 -16.21
CA GLN A 380 -33.50 14.11 -15.02
C GLN A 380 -32.44 13.05 -15.38
N GLU A 381 -32.72 12.18 -16.35
CA GLU A 381 -31.80 11.14 -16.85
C GLU A 381 -30.53 11.76 -17.44
N ARG A 382 -30.66 12.88 -18.14
CA ARG A 382 -29.53 13.59 -18.76
C ARG A 382 -28.60 14.15 -17.68
N ILE A 383 -29.15 14.80 -16.65
CA ILE A 383 -28.36 15.30 -15.52
C ILE A 383 -27.71 14.14 -14.76
N ALA A 384 -28.47 13.09 -14.47
CA ALA A 384 -27.96 11.90 -13.78
C ALA A 384 -26.76 11.29 -14.53
N LYS A 385 -26.87 11.13 -15.86
CA LYS A 385 -25.79 10.64 -16.72
C LYS A 385 -24.57 11.56 -16.71
N THR A 386 -24.76 12.88 -16.86
CA THR A 386 -23.66 13.86 -16.90
C THR A 386 -22.87 13.89 -15.60
N PHE A 387 -23.56 13.94 -14.45
CA PHE A 387 -22.91 13.91 -13.14
C PHE A 387 -22.41 12.49 -12.76
N GLY A 388 -22.95 11.45 -13.41
CA GLY A 388 -22.75 10.04 -13.08
C GLY A 388 -23.28 9.68 -11.70
N VAL A 389 -24.45 10.19 -11.37
CA VAL A 389 -25.27 9.74 -10.24
C VAL A 389 -26.41 8.88 -10.78
N THR A 390 -27.01 8.00 -9.96
CA THR A 390 -28.16 7.22 -10.43
C THR A 390 -29.41 8.10 -10.52
N ALA A 391 -30.26 7.87 -11.52
CA ALA A 391 -31.52 8.60 -11.67
C ALA A 391 -32.40 8.47 -10.41
N VAL A 392 -32.39 7.29 -9.77
CA VAL A 392 -33.09 7.05 -8.49
C VAL A 392 -32.55 7.93 -7.36
N THR A 393 -31.23 8.08 -7.23
CA THR A 393 -30.64 8.98 -6.23
C THR A 393 -31.10 10.41 -6.45
N LEU A 394 -31.05 10.87 -7.71
CA LEU A 394 -31.48 12.21 -8.07
C LEU A 394 -32.96 12.42 -7.73
N ARG A 395 -33.83 11.44 -8.05
CA ARG A 395 -35.28 11.48 -7.78
C ARG A 395 -35.57 11.58 -6.29
N ASN A 396 -34.92 10.74 -5.49
CA ASN A 396 -35.12 10.70 -4.04
C ASN A 396 -34.70 12.00 -3.37
N LEU A 397 -33.60 12.62 -3.83
CA LEU A 397 -33.14 13.91 -3.30
C LEU A 397 -34.04 15.07 -3.75
N THR A 398 -34.55 15.04 -4.99
CA THR A 398 -35.53 16.02 -5.46
C THR A 398 -36.79 15.97 -4.62
N LYS A 399 -37.38 14.78 -4.41
CA LYS A 399 -38.56 14.61 -3.55
C LYS A 399 -38.30 15.07 -2.12
N LEU A 400 -37.14 14.70 -1.56
CA LEU A 400 -36.73 15.13 -0.22
C LEU A 400 -36.67 16.66 -0.09
N TRP A 401 -36.23 17.36 -1.15
CA TRP A 401 -36.21 18.81 -1.17
C TRP A 401 -37.61 19.43 -1.29
N LEU A 402 -38.45 18.91 -2.19
CA LEU A 402 -39.79 19.44 -2.44
C LEU A 402 -40.75 19.23 -1.25
N ASN A 403 -40.70 18.06 -0.60
CA ASN A 403 -41.53 17.78 0.58
C ASN A 403 -41.19 18.67 1.77
N ARG A 404 -40.01 19.32 1.78
CA ARG A 404 -39.67 20.32 2.77
C ARG A 404 -40.39 21.65 2.49
N SER A 405 -40.46 22.06 1.23
CA SER A 405 -41.14 23.31 0.84
C SER A 405 -42.65 23.26 0.98
N GLU A 406 -43.25 22.07 1.10
CA GLU A 406 -44.69 21.91 1.41
C GLU A 406 -45.01 21.99 2.91
N ASN A 407 -43.99 21.95 3.78
CA ASN A 407 -44.13 21.99 5.25
C ASN A 407 -43.61 23.32 5.87
N LEU A 408 -43.47 24.35 5.04
CA LEU A 408 -43.13 25.74 5.39
C LEU A 408 -44.11 26.64 4.67
#